data_AF-A0A1C6YW18-F1
#
_entry.id   AF-A0A1C6YW18-F1
#
_cell.length_a   1.000
_cell.length_b   1.000
_cell.length_c   1.000
_cell.angle_alpha   90.00
_cell.angle_beta   90.00
_cell.angle_gamma   90.00
#
_symmetry.space_group_name_H-M   'P 1'
#
loop_
_entity.id
_entity.type
_entity.pdbx_description
1 polymer ?
#
loop_
_entity_poly.entity_id
_entity_poly.type
_entity_poly.pdbx_seq_one_letter_code
_entity_poly.pdbx_strand_id
1 'polypeptide(L)'
;MSIAVLAQQGKPVITRIGFNANQFVLMSGSGDTQYSPFAVINGQVFMNDAFIQKASIDSGKISDYLQSDDYVVGRSGMRIGFRTGSIEINGSNSLGMMKQDNVTISIANASRQLKVQLGYLTGVF
;
A
#
# COMPACT_ATOMS: atom_id res chain seq x y z
N MET A 1 -8.15 2.72 -32.06
CA MET A 1 -6.94 1.97 -31.64
C MET A 1 -5.86 2.24 -32.67
N SER A 2 -4.65 2.62 -32.26
CA SER A 2 -3.51 2.73 -33.17
C SER A 2 -2.45 1.70 -32.79
N ILE A 3 -2.01 0.96 -33.79
CA ILE A 3 -0.81 0.12 -33.73
C ILE A 3 0.19 0.81 -34.64
N ALA A 4 1.34 1.19 -34.09
CA ALA A 4 2.39 1.86 -34.86
C ALA A 4 3.71 1.10 -34.71
N VAL A 5 4.42 0.99 -35.84
CA VAL A 5 5.79 0.47 -35.90
C VAL A 5 6.67 1.56 -36.46
N LEU A 6 7.70 1.94 -35.73
CA LEU A 6 8.75 2.84 -36.22
C LEU A 6 10.00 2.00 -36.47
N ALA A 7 10.37 1.83 -37.75
CA ALA A 7 11.59 1.14 -38.17
C ALA A 7 12.54 2.16 -38.81
N GLN A 8 13.53 2.62 -38.05
CA GLN A 8 14.63 3.44 -38.57
C GLN A 8 15.80 2.52 -38.93
N GLN A 9 16.36 2.66 -40.13
CA GLN A 9 17.49 1.84 -40.61
C GLN A 9 18.65 1.86 -39.58
N GLY A 10 19.12 0.68 -39.17
CA GLY A 10 20.21 0.53 -38.21
C GLY A 10 19.84 0.67 -36.72
N LYS A 11 18.56 0.85 -36.36
CA LYS A 11 18.10 0.88 -34.95
C LYS A 11 17.16 -0.28 -34.61
N PRO A 12 17.06 -0.68 -33.33
CA PRO A 12 16.05 -1.63 -32.87
C PRO A 12 14.64 -1.15 -33.21
N VAL A 13 13.78 -2.06 -33.66
CA VAL A 13 12.36 -1.78 -33.92
C VAL A 13 11.67 -1.50 -32.58
N ILE A 14 10.92 -0.39 -32.52
CA ILE A 14 10.08 -0.05 -31.37
C ILE A 14 8.62 -0.25 -31.77
N THR A 15 7.92 -1.16 -31.08
CA THR A 15 6.47 -1.39 -31.25
C THR A 15 5.71 -0.81 -30.05
N ARG A 16 4.53 -0.22 -30.31
CA ARG A 16 3.66 0.35 -29.27
C ARG A 16 2.19 0.08 -29.58
N ILE A 17 1.41 -0.17 -28.55
CA ILE A 17 -0.06 -0.19 -28.59
C ILE A 17 -0.55 0.92 -27.67
N GLY A 18 -1.37 1.82 -28.20
CA GLY A 18 -1.94 2.94 -27.47
C GLY A 18 -3.45 2.95 -27.52
N PHE A 19 -4.07 3.24 -26.37
CA PHE A 19 -5.50 3.48 -26.25
C PHE A 19 -5.72 4.96 -25.91
N ASN A 20 -6.39 5.69 -26.79
CA ASN A 20 -6.95 7.01 -26.48
C ASN A 20 -8.44 6.78 -26.19
N ALA A 21 -8.80 6.83 -24.91
CA ALA A 21 -10.15 6.56 -24.45
C ALA A 21 -10.44 7.37 -23.18
N ASN A 22 -11.69 7.79 -23.01
CA ASN A 22 -12.14 8.45 -21.78
C ASN A 22 -12.10 7.48 -20.58
N GLN A 23 -12.36 6.19 -20.85
CA GLN A 23 -12.26 5.10 -19.90
C GLN A 23 -11.67 3.87 -20.61
N PHE A 24 -10.77 3.16 -19.95
CA PHE A 24 -10.24 1.88 -20.39
C PHE A 24 -10.50 0.85 -19.29
N VAL A 25 -11.32 -0.17 -19.56
CA VAL A 25 -11.81 -1.11 -18.54
C VAL A 25 -11.58 -2.53 -19.03
N LEU A 26 -10.87 -3.34 -18.24
CA LEU A 26 -10.81 -4.79 -18.48
C LEU A 26 -12.03 -5.43 -17.82
N MET A 27 -12.85 -6.16 -18.57
CA MET A 27 -14.02 -6.85 -18.04
C MET A 27 -13.75 -8.35 -17.86
N SER A 28 -14.23 -8.90 -16.75
CA SER A 28 -14.19 -10.32 -16.40
C SER A 28 -15.57 -10.78 -15.91
N GLY A 29 -15.81 -12.09 -15.91
CA GLY A 29 -17.12 -12.67 -15.55
C GLY A 29 -18.13 -12.68 -16.70
N SER A 30 -19.38 -13.06 -16.40
CA SER A 30 -20.47 -13.15 -17.38
C SER A 30 -21.84 -12.87 -16.74
N GLY A 31 -22.81 -12.45 -17.56
CA GLY A 31 -24.15 -12.08 -17.09
C GLY A 31 -24.10 -11.02 -15.98
N ASP A 32 -24.80 -11.28 -14.89
CA ASP A 32 -24.88 -10.37 -13.73
C ASP A 32 -23.63 -10.37 -12.84
N THR A 33 -22.62 -11.20 -13.14
CA THR A 33 -21.37 -11.30 -12.37
C THR A 33 -20.19 -10.58 -13.02
N GLN A 34 -20.46 -9.64 -13.92
CA GLN A 34 -19.41 -8.91 -14.62
C GLN A 34 -18.71 -7.90 -13.71
N TYR A 35 -17.38 -7.91 -13.67
CA TYR A 35 -16.56 -7.01 -12.86
C TYR A 35 -15.30 -6.58 -13.61
N SER A 36 -14.59 -5.58 -13.07
CA SER A 36 -13.32 -5.13 -13.62
C SER A 36 -12.20 -5.21 -12.58
N PRO A 37 -11.13 -5.99 -12.82
CA PRO A 37 -9.96 -5.99 -11.95
C PRO A 37 -9.02 -4.79 -12.21
N PHE A 38 -9.15 -4.12 -13.36
CA PHE A 38 -8.31 -3.00 -13.78
C PHE A 38 -9.10 -2.03 -14.65
N ALA A 39 -9.12 -0.76 -14.24
CA ALA A 39 -9.71 0.32 -15.01
C ALA A 39 -8.84 1.58 -14.98
N VAL A 40 -8.82 2.32 -16.07
CA VAL A 40 -8.32 3.69 -16.14
C VAL A 40 -9.49 4.61 -16.38
N ILE A 41 -9.79 5.48 -15.42
CA ILE A 41 -10.91 6.42 -15.47
C ILE A 41 -10.38 7.79 -15.08
N ASN A 42 -10.60 8.81 -15.92
CA ASN A 42 -10.13 10.19 -15.67
C ASN A 42 -8.62 10.26 -15.35
N GLY A 43 -7.81 9.43 -16.02
CA GLY A 43 -6.36 9.37 -15.82
C GLY A 43 -5.90 8.67 -14.53
N GLN A 44 -6.82 8.10 -13.74
CA GLN A 44 -6.50 7.32 -12.54
C GLN A 44 -6.66 5.83 -12.80
N VAL A 45 -5.74 5.04 -12.27
CA VAL A 45 -5.78 3.58 -12.31
C VAL A 45 -6.52 3.07 -11.07
N PHE A 46 -7.49 2.19 -11.28
CA PHE A 46 -8.23 1.46 -10.26
C PHE A 46 -7.91 -0.02 -10.40
N MET A 47 -7.56 -0.64 -9.28
CA MET A 47 -7.27 -2.07 -9.18
C MET A 47 -7.95 -2.61 -7.92
N ASN A 48 -8.59 -3.78 -8.03
CA ASN A 48 -9.22 -4.42 -6.88
C ASN A 48 -8.16 -5.07 -5.97
N ASP A 49 -7.33 -5.93 -6.56
CA ASP A 49 -6.21 -6.61 -5.90
C ASP A 49 -5.03 -6.72 -6.88
N ALA A 50 -3.80 -6.78 -6.34
CA ALA A 50 -2.59 -6.96 -7.14
C ALA A 50 -1.56 -7.84 -6.43
N PHE A 51 -1.09 -8.88 -7.13
CA PHE A 51 0.08 -9.67 -6.71
C PHE A 51 1.32 -9.13 -7.40
N ILE A 52 2.24 -8.52 -6.64
CA ILE A 52 3.44 -7.88 -7.18
C ILE A 52 4.67 -8.64 -6.70
N GLN A 53 5.36 -9.33 -7.61
CA GLN A 53 6.58 -10.10 -7.27
C GLN A 53 7.70 -9.21 -6.71
N LYS A 54 7.87 -8.02 -7.29
CA LYS A 54 8.81 -7.00 -6.84
C LYS A 54 8.28 -5.62 -7.22
N ALA A 55 8.14 -4.75 -6.22
CA ALA A 55 7.79 -3.35 -6.41
C ALA A 55 9.02 -2.46 -6.18
N SER A 56 9.18 -1.43 -7.01
CA SER A 56 10.05 -0.28 -6.73
C SER A 56 9.17 0.95 -6.82
N ILE A 57 9.16 1.76 -5.78
CA ILE A 57 8.36 2.98 -5.69
C ILE A 57 9.32 4.09 -5.31
N ASP A 58 9.61 5.01 -6.24
CA ASP A 58 10.48 6.16 -5.96
C ASP A 58 9.84 7.07 -4.90
N SER A 59 8.54 7.33 -5.04
CA SER A 59 7.72 8.00 -4.02
C SER A 59 6.25 7.59 -4.14
N GLY A 60 5.54 7.56 -3.01
CA GLY A 60 4.13 7.21 -2.95
C GLY A 60 3.36 8.12 -1.99
N LYS A 61 2.14 8.51 -2.38
CA LYS A 61 1.18 9.18 -1.50
C LYS A 61 0.15 8.16 -1.06
N ILE A 62 0.07 7.92 0.25
CA ILE A 62 -0.82 6.92 0.84
C ILE A 62 -1.78 7.65 1.78
N SER A 63 -3.08 7.48 1.53
CA SER A 63 -4.11 8.33 2.15
C SER A 63 -4.51 7.88 3.55
N ASP A 64 -4.37 6.60 3.88
CA ASP A 64 -4.85 6.05 5.14
C ASP A 64 -3.78 5.16 5.80
N TYR A 65 -3.53 3.95 5.30
CA TYR A 65 -2.59 3.02 5.90
C TYR A 65 -1.94 2.04 4.91
N LEU A 66 -0.82 1.46 5.33
CA LEU A 66 -0.31 0.17 4.87
C LEU A 66 -0.34 -0.79 6.05
N GLN A 67 -0.88 -2.00 5.87
CA GLN A 67 -1.00 -2.96 6.97
C GLN A 67 -0.89 -4.42 6.50
N SER A 68 -0.64 -5.32 7.45
CA SER A 68 -0.83 -6.75 7.28
C SER A 68 -2.31 -7.08 7.01
N ASP A 69 -2.53 -8.15 6.24
CA ASP A 69 -3.86 -8.73 5.98
C ASP A 69 -4.53 -9.22 7.27
N ASP A 70 -3.76 -9.72 8.23
CA ASP A 70 -4.20 -10.24 9.53
C ASP A 70 -4.12 -9.21 10.68
N TYR A 71 -3.95 -7.93 10.36
CA TYR A 71 -3.76 -6.89 11.39
C TYR A 71 -4.99 -6.77 12.30
N VAL A 72 -4.74 -6.89 13.61
CA VAL A 72 -5.70 -6.64 14.69
C VAL A 72 -5.03 -5.73 15.71
N VAL A 73 -5.69 -4.60 15.99
CA VAL A 73 -5.21 -3.58 16.93
C VAL A 73 -4.81 -4.22 18.27
N GLY A 74 -3.57 -3.95 18.67
CA GLY A 74 -2.95 -4.40 19.91
C GLY A 74 -2.74 -5.90 20.02
N ARG A 75 -2.77 -6.66 18.91
CA ARG A 75 -2.75 -8.13 18.95
C ARG A 75 -1.89 -8.77 17.87
N SER A 76 -2.10 -8.47 16.59
CA SER A 76 -1.41 -9.13 15.47
C SER A 76 -1.15 -8.17 14.32
N GLY A 77 -0.17 -8.53 13.50
CA GLY A 77 0.20 -7.78 12.30
C GLY A 77 0.89 -6.44 12.55
N MET A 78 1.19 -5.77 11.44
CA MET A 78 1.77 -4.43 11.41
C MET A 78 0.81 -3.46 10.75
N ARG A 79 0.81 -2.20 11.20
CA ARG A 79 0.12 -1.10 10.53
C ARG A 79 0.95 0.18 10.58
N ILE A 80 1.08 0.83 9.45
CA ILE A 80 1.61 2.20 9.30
C ILE A 80 0.44 3.09 8.91
N GLY A 81 -0.02 3.94 9.82
CA GLY A 81 -1.08 4.91 9.59
C GLY A 81 -0.51 6.23 9.09
N PHE A 82 -0.71 6.52 7.81
CA PHE A 82 -0.25 7.76 7.15
C PHE A 82 -1.14 8.95 7.48
N ARG A 83 -2.42 8.71 7.81
CA ARG A 83 -3.34 9.77 8.27
C ARG A 83 -3.16 10.11 9.75
N THR A 84 -2.90 9.10 10.59
CA THR A 84 -2.84 9.25 12.05
C THR A 84 -1.43 9.52 12.56
N GLY A 85 -0.40 9.20 11.79
CA GLY A 85 1.01 9.25 12.22
C GLY A 85 1.41 8.07 13.12
N SER A 86 0.55 7.05 13.26
CA SER A 86 0.79 5.91 14.15
C SER A 86 1.47 4.74 13.43
N ILE A 87 2.41 4.09 14.11
CA ILE A 87 2.99 2.81 13.65
C ILE A 87 2.73 1.78 14.73
N GLU A 88 2.26 0.61 14.35
CA GLU A 88 2.04 -0.50 15.26
C GLU A 88 2.66 -1.77 14.68
N ILE A 89 3.43 -2.46 15.51
CA ILE A 89 4.06 -3.74 15.19
C ILE A 89 3.71 -4.69 16.33
N ASN A 90 2.82 -5.63 16.05
CA ASN A 90 2.47 -6.69 16.99
C ASN A 90 3.19 -7.98 16.59
N GLY A 91 3.91 -8.60 17.53
CA GLY A 91 4.58 -9.86 17.26
C GLY A 91 3.57 -10.96 16.92
N SER A 92 3.80 -11.70 15.83
CA SER A 92 2.96 -12.85 15.46
C SER A 92 2.97 -13.97 16.51
N ASN A 93 4.03 -14.03 17.32
CA ASN A 93 4.18 -14.94 18.46
C ASN A 93 3.52 -14.43 19.75
N SER A 94 2.83 -13.27 19.71
CA SER A 94 2.22 -12.63 20.88
C SER A 94 3.19 -12.34 22.04
N LEU A 95 4.51 -12.31 21.82
CA LEU A 95 5.49 -12.12 22.90
C LEU A 95 5.69 -10.65 23.30
N GLY A 96 5.24 -9.74 22.46
CA GLY A 96 5.34 -8.32 22.69
C GLY A 96 4.84 -7.49 21.52
N MET A 97 4.87 -6.18 21.73
CA MET A 97 4.34 -5.20 20.78
C MET A 97 5.12 -3.90 20.88
N MET A 98 5.22 -3.21 19.75
CA MET A 98 5.73 -1.85 19.65
C MET A 98 4.63 -0.97 19.06
N LYS A 99 4.44 0.21 19.66
CA LYS A 99 3.54 1.24 19.16
C LYS A 99 4.26 2.58 19.14
N GLN A 100 4.13 3.31 18.05
CA GLN A 100 4.45 4.72 17.96
C GLN A 100 3.18 5.51 17.67
N ASP A 101 3.04 6.65 18.31
CA ASP A 101 2.06 7.68 17.98
C ASP A 101 2.73 9.06 18.00
N ASN A 102 1.92 10.12 17.89
CA ASN A 102 2.41 11.49 17.82
C ASN A 102 3.08 11.98 19.12
N VAL A 103 3.05 11.18 20.18
CA VAL A 103 3.55 11.55 21.51
C VAL A 103 4.64 10.60 21.99
N THR A 104 4.50 9.29 21.71
CA THR A 104 5.35 8.27 22.31
C THR A 104 5.77 7.18 21.33
N ILE A 105 6.89 6.54 21.67
CA ILE A 105 7.28 5.22 21.19
C ILE A 105 7.27 4.31 22.42
N SER A 106 6.48 3.24 22.37
CA SER A 106 6.19 2.36 23.50
C SER A 106 6.45 0.90 23.11
N ILE A 107 7.05 0.13 24.02
CA ILE A 107 7.27 -1.32 23.90
C ILE A 107 6.63 -2.01 25.10
N ALA A 108 5.81 -3.01 24.85
CA ALA A 108 5.17 -3.83 25.90
C ALA A 108 5.40 -5.33 25.68
N ASN A 109 5.33 -6.11 26.75
CA ASN A 109 5.36 -7.57 26.68
C ASN A 109 4.01 -8.16 26.25
N ALA A 110 3.94 -9.49 26.12
CA ALA A 110 2.74 -10.26 25.81
C ALA A 110 1.50 -9.88 26.66
N SER A 111 1.71 -9.61 27.95
CA SER A 111 0.65 -9.21 28.90
C SER A 111 0.29 -7.73 28.82
N ARG A 112 0.74 -7.01 27.78
CA ARG A 112 0.56 -5.55 27.58
C ARG A 112 1.14 -4.69 28.70
N GLN A 113 2.09 -5.22 29.46
CA GLN A 113 2.82 -4.43 30.45
C GLN A 113 3.91 -3.64 29.73
N LEU A 114 3.85 -2.32 29.84
CA LEU A 114 4.86 -1.40 29.32
C LEU A 114 6.23 -1.75 29.90
N LYS A 115 7.22 -1.87 29.02
CA LYS A 115 8.62 -2.14 29.37
C LYS A 115 9.52 -0.96 29.08
N VAL A 116 9.24 -0.26 28.00
CA VAL A 116 9.97 0.95 27.60
C VAL A 116 8.96 1.94 27.03
N GLN A 117 9.10 3.22 27.40
CA GLN A 117 8.41 4.31 26.74
C GLN A 117 9.36 5.49 26.60
N LEU A 118 9.44 5.98 25.37
CA LEU A 118 10.06 7.24 25.02
C LEU A 118 8.93 8.19 24.63
N GLY A 119 9.01 9.45 25.03
CA GLY A 119 7.94 10.41 24.74
C GLY A 119 8.27 11.83 25.12
N TYR A 120 7.25 12.68 25.09
CA TYR A 120 7.38 14.12 25.31
C TYR A 120 8.08 14.43 26.64
N LEU A 121 9.24 15.07 26.55
CA LEU A 121 10.00 15.57 27.70
C LEU A 121 9.66 17.06 27.86
N THR A 122 9.06 17.43 28.98
CA THR A 122 8.66 18.82 29.24
C THR A 122 9.83 19.72 29.66
N GLY A 123 10.99 19.14 29.98
CA GLY A 123 12.21 19.88 30.30
C GLY A 123 12.11 20.80 31.52
N VAL A 124 11.01 20.73 32.29
CA VAL A 124 10.92 21.35 33.61
C VAL A 124 11.65 20.42 34.56
N PHE A 125 12.74 20.91 35.14
CA PHE A 125 13.42 20.25 36.24
C PHE A 125 12.65 20.45 37.55
#